data_AF-A0A6S6TFC6-F1
#
_entry.id   AF-A0A6S6TFC6-F1
#
_cell.length_a   1.000
_cell.length_b   1.000
_cell.length_c   1.000
_cell.angle_alpha   90.00
_cell.angle_beta   90.00
_cell.angle_gamma   90.00
#
_symmetry.space_group_name_H-M   'P 1'
#
loop_
_entity.id
_entity.type
_entity.pdbx_description
1 polymer ?
#
loop_
_entity_poly.entity_id
_entity_poly.type
_entity_poly.pdbx_seq_one_letter_code
_entity_poly.pdbx_strand_id
1 'polypeptide(L)'
;MEDLPHSFPATEFPDKDLQAKNKHHTANGLNHKQLIERAYTAIREGNLSEQPGAGSIYYIRLLKRTSPAHPQVRQLAREVVSAYHIKAQTSVKLKQTKEASQHLWIAGRLIKEFNLNKINRSHLVLKQRLAE
;
A
#
# COMPACT_ATOMS: atom_id res chain seq x y z
N MET A 1 4.87 70.52 9.17
CA MET A 1 3.49 70.00 9.05
C MET A 1 3.53 68.95 7.97
N GLU A 2 3.57 67.69 8.37
CA GLU A 2 3.26 66.51 7.55
C GLU A 2 3.27 65.33 8.54
N ASP A 3 2.13 65.18 9.21
CA ASP A 3 1.69 63.93 9.83
C ASP A 3 1.49 62.89 8.73
N LEU A 4 2.10 61.70 8.85
CA LEU A 4 1.50 60.44 8.42
C LEU A 4 2.14 59.25 9.21
N PRO A 5 1.37 58.18 9.47
CA PRO A 5 1.47 57.38 10.70
C PRO A 5 2.36 56.15 10.61
N HIS A 6 2.87 55.75 11.78
CA HIS A 6 3.35 54.39 12.05
C HIS A 6 2.22 53.36 11.96
N SER A 7 2.43 52.30 11.18
CA SER A 7 1.81 50.99 11.40
C SER A 7 2.77 49.87 10.99
N PHE A 8 2.80 48.87 11.86
CA PHE A 8 3.79 47.81 12.06
C PHE A 8 4.05 46.91 10.83
N PRO A 9 5.23 46.26 10.75
CA PRO A 9 5.50 45.21 9.76
C PRO A 9 4.80 43.91 10.16
N ALA A 10 4.01 43.34 9.25
CA ALA A 10 3.51 41.98 9.40
C ALA A 10 4.64 40.98 9.12
N THR A 11 4.94 40.20 10.14
CA THR A 11 5.79 39.00 10.14
C THR A 11 5.27 37.94 9.17
N GLU A 12 6.04 37.60 8.13
CA GLU A 12 5.93 36.30 7.46
C GLU A 12 7.34 35.78 7.09
N PHE A 13 7.87 34.90 7.94
CA PHE A 13 8.93 33.93 7.59
C PHE A 13 8.25 32.61 7.14
N PRO A 14 8.95 31.61 6.58
CA PRO A 14 9.25 31.44 5.16
C PRO A 14 8.75 30.07 4.66
N ASP A 15 7.83 29.99 3.69
CA ASP A 15 7.40 28.68 3.19
C ASP A 15 8.39 28.08 2.18
N LYS A 16 9.27 27.27 2.78
CA LYS A 16 9.96 26.12 2.21
C LYS A 16 9.04 25.33 1.27
N ASP A 17 9.19 25.43 -0.04
CA ASP A 17 8.82 24.32 -0.93
C ASP A 17 9.54 24.34 -2.28
N LEU A 18 10.84 24.69 -2.28
CA LEU A 18 11.73 24.34 -3.39
C LEU A 18 12.23 22.88 -3.24
N GLN A 19 11.31 21.93 -3.21
CA GLN A 19 11.60 20.51 -3.46
C GLN A 19 11.16 20.11 -4.87
N ALA A 20 11.63 20.84 -5.87
CA ALA A 20 11.70 20.37 -7.25
C ALA A 20 12.87 19.39 -7.42
N LYS A 21 12.89 18.29 -6.63
CA LYS A 21 13.81 17.18 -6.84
C LYS A 21 13.16 16.18 -7.78
N ASN A 22 13.59 16.21 -9.04
CA ASN A 22 13.58 15.14 -10.04
C ASN A 22 12.59 14.00 -9.74
N LYS A 23 11.32 14.22 -10.08
CA LYS A 23 10.33 13.15 -10.08
C LYS A 23 10.54 12.34 -11.34
N HIS A 24 11.07 11.12 -11.20
CA HIS A 24 10.91 10.07 -12.19
C HIS A 24 9.42 9.79 -12.33
N HIS A 25 8.76 10.51 -13.23
CA HIS A 25 7.35 10.34 -13.54
C HIS A 25 7.18 8.94 -14.15
N THR A 26 6.42 8.10 -13.45
CA THR A 26 5.96 6.84 -14.03
C THR A 26 4.68 7.08 -14.83
N ALA A 27 4.27 6.12 -15.67
CA ALA A 27 3.22 6.23 -16.69
C ALA A 27 1.83 6.77 -16.24
N ASN A 28 1.60 6.99 -14.95
CA ASN A 28 0.38 7.58 -14.38
C ASN A 28 0.62 8.94 -13.67
N GLY A 29 1.75 9.61 -13.91
CA GLY A 29 2.09 10.90 -13.28
C GLY A 29 2.51 10.81 -11.80
N LEU A 30 2.43 9.62 -11.19
CA LEU A 30 2.83 9.36 -9.81
C LEU A 30 4.32 8.97 -9.74
N ASN A 31 5.05 9.51 -8.76
CA ASN A 31 6.41 9.06 -8.46
C ASN A 31 6.37 7.75 -7.67
N HIS A 32 7.44 6.94 -7.72
CA HIS A 32 7.58 5.71 -6.92
C HIS A 32 7.21 5.94 -5.45
N LYS A 33 7.73 7.01 -4.82
CA LYS A 33 7.41 7.36 -3.43
C LYS A 33 5.91 7.52 -3.18
N GLN A 34 5.20 8.18 -4.09
CA GLN A 34 3.75 8.37 -3.99
C GLN A 34 2.99 7.04 -4.19
N LEU A 35 3.46 6.16 -5.06
CA LEU A 35 2.88 4.82 -5.22
C LEU A 35 3.02 4.00 -3.94
N ILE A 36 4.18 4.08 -3.28
CA ILE A 36 4.44 3.40 -2.02
C ILE A 36 3.56 3.95 -0.90
N GLU A 37 3.50 5.29 -0.75
CA GLU A 37 2.66 5.95 0.25
C GLU A 37 1.18 5.58 0.05
N ARG A 38 0.66 5.66 -1.18
CA ARG A 38 -0.72 5.28 -1.48
C ARG A 38 -1.00 3.80 -1.24
N ALA A 39 -0.04 2.91 -1.55
CA ALA A 39 -0.17 1.50 -1.24
C ALA A 39 -0.27 1.27 0.28
N TYR A 40 0.58 1.92 1.07
CA TYR A 40 0.51 1.82 2.54
C TYR A 40 -0.78 2.40 3.11
N THR A 41 -1.25 3.53 2.59
CA THR A 41 -2.52 4.12 3.01
C THR A 41 -3.68 3.16 2.71
N ALA A 42 -3.73 2.60 1.51
CA ALA A 42 -4.76 1.62 1.14
C ALA A 42 -4.69 0.35 2.01
N ILE A 43 -3.49 -0.12 2.38
CA ILE A 43 -3.33 -1.24 3.33
C ILE A 43 -3.91 -0.88 4.70
N ARG A 44 -3.58 0.31 5.22
CA ARG A 44 -4.06 0.81 6.52
C ARG A 44 -5.58 0.97 6.56
N GLU A 45 -6.16 1.47 5.47
CA GLU A 45 -7.62 1.59 5.30
C GLU A 45 -8.30 0.23 5.06
N GLY A 46 -7.54 -0.86 4.93
CA GLY A 46 -8.06 -2.19 4.66
C GLY A 46 -8.51 -2.41 3.21
N ASN A 47 -8.24 -1.46 2.32
CA ASN A 47 -8.47 -1.53 0.89
C ASN A 47 -7.38 -2.39 0.20
N LEU A 48 -7.50 -3.70 0.42
CA LEU A 48 -6.62 -4.71 -0.15
C LEU A 48 -6.92 -5.02 -1.62
N SER A 49 -7.84 -4.29 -2.26
CA SER A 49 -8.38 -4.64 -3.58
C SER A 49 -7.39 -4.38 -4.73
N GLU A 50 -7.76 -4.86 -5.91
CA GLU A 50 -7.10 -4.54 -7.18
C GLU A 50 -7.72 -3.29 -7.85
N GLN A 51 -8.57 -2.54 -7.15
CA GLN A 51 -9.33 -1.43 -7.71
C GLN A 51 -8.39 -0.30 -8.16
N PRO A 52 -8.48 0.15 -9.44
CA PRO A 52 -7.71 1.29 -9.92
C PRO A 52 -7.91 2.54 -9.06
N GLY A 53 -6.81 3.15 -8.64
CA GLY A 53 -6.83 4.41 -7.88
C GLY A 53 -7.15 4.31 -6.40
N ALA A 54 -7.48 3.13 -5.87
CA ALA A 54 -7.80 2.97 -4.44
C ALA A 54 -7.19 1.71 -3.80
N GLY A 55 -7.08 0.62 -4.57
CA GLY A 55 -6.61 -0.66 -4.07
C GLY A 55 -5.10 -0.71 -3.86
N SER A 56 -4.67 -1.27 -2.73
CA SER A 56 -3.23 -1.47 -2.47
C SER A 56 -2.57 -2.39 -3.51
N ILE A 57 -3.23 -3.45 -3.97
CA ILE A 57 -2.67 -4.33 -5.02
C ILE A 57 -2.46 -3.55 -6.32
N TYR A 58 -3.37 -2.63 -6.66
CA TYR A 58 -3.23 -1.79 -7.85
C TYR A 58 -1.93 -0.96 -7.79
N TYR A 59 -1.69 -0.27 -6.67
CA TYR A 59 -0.48 0.54 -6.49
C TYR A 59 0.80 -0.31 -6.48
N ILE A 60 0.78 -1.49 -5.86
CA ILE A 60 1.93 -2.40 -5.84
C ILE A 60 2.24 -2.92 -7.24
N ARG A 61 1.23 -3.27 -8.04
CA ARG A 61 1.42 -3.70 -9.44
C ARG A 61 1.96 -2.57 -10.30
N LEU A 62 1.48 -1.34 -10.10
CA LEU A 62 1.99 -0.17 -10.80
C LEU A 62 3.47 0.06 -10.45
N LEU A 63 3.83 -0.02 -9.17
CA LEU A 63 5.22 0.07 -8.71
C LEU A 63 6.08 -1.06 -9.29
N LYS A 64 5.56 -2.29 -9.38
CA LYS A 64 6.26 -3.42 -10.00
C LYS A 64 6.49 -3.21 -11.50
N ARG A 65 5.54 -2.61 -12.22
CA ARG A 65 5.70 -2.32 -13.66
C ARG A 65 6.79 -1.30 -13.92
N THR A 66 6.93 -0.33 -13.02
CA THR A 66 7.85 0.80 -13.21
C THR A 66 9.21 0.56 -12.58
N SER A 67 9.26 -0.22 -11.50
CA SER A 67 10.47 -0.63 -10.80
C SER A 67 10.33 -2.05 -10.23
N PRO A 68 10.47 -3.10 -11.08
CA PRO A 68 10.25 -4.49 -10.65
C PRO A 68 11.29 -4.98 -9.62
N ALA A 69 12.49 -4.40 -9.64
CA ALA A 69 13.56 -4.71 -8.69
C ALA A 69 13.43 -3.95 -7.36
N HIS A 70 12.42 -3.09 -7.19
CA HIS A 70 12.29 -2.25 -6.00
C HIS A 70 12.02 -3.11 -4.76
N PRO A 71 12.81 -3.00 -3.67
CA PRO A 71 12.63 -3.83 -2.47
C PRO A 71 11.25 -3.67 -1.84
N GLN A 72 10.67 -2.47 -1.92
CA GLN A 72 9.34 -2.18 -1.39
C GLN A 72 8.19 -2.90 -2.12
N VAL A 73 8.34 -3.32 -3.38
CA VAL A 73 7.31 -4.12 -4.06
C VAL A 73 7.07 -5.42 -3.29
N ARG A 74 8.15 -6.11 -2.91
CA ARG A 74 8.07 -7.33 -2.10
C ARG A 74 7.57 -7.03 -0.70
N GLN A 75 8.03 -5.94 -0.07
CA GLN A 75 7.59 -5.57 1.27
C GLN A 75 6.08 -5.30 1.33
N LEU A 76 5.57 -4.45 0.44
CA LEU A 76 4.15 -4.12 0.36
C LEU A 76 3.30 -5.36 0.04
N ALA A 77 3.75 -6.20 -0.89
CA ALA A 77 3.06 -7.45 -1.21
C ALA A 77 2.99 -8.40 0.00
N ARG A 78 4.05 -8.46 0.82
CA ARG A 78 4.03 -9.23 2.08
C ARG A 78 3.00 -8.69 3.05
N GLU A 79 2.91 -7.38 3.21
CA GLU A 79 1.93 -6.76 4.11
C GLU A 79 0.49 -7.02 3.65
N VAL A 80 0.21 -6.89 2.36
CA VAL A 80 -1.11 -7.24 1.80
C VAL A 80 -1.44 -8.71 2.05
N VAL A 81 -0.49 -9.63 1.83
CA VAL A 81 -0.71 -11.05 2.09
C VAL A 81 -0.95 -11.32 3.57
N SER A 82 -0.18 -10.71 4.47
CA SER A 82 -0.40 -10.80 5.91
C SER A 82 -1.78 -10.29 6.30
N ALA A 83 -2.24 -9.19 5.72
CA ALA A 83 -3.57 -8.65 5.96
C ALA A 83 -4.67 -9.62 5.47
N TYR A 84 -4.49 -10.28 4.32
CA TYR A 84 -5.39 -11.35 3.86
C TYR A 84 -5.36 -12.58 4.76
N HIS A 85 -4.20 -12.96 5.31
CA HIS A 85 -4.10 -14.06 6.28
C HIS A 85 -4.86 -13.74 7.56
N ILE A 86 -4.77 -12.50 8.07
CA ILE A 86 -5.55 -12.05 9.23
C ILE A 86 -7.05 -12.11 8.91
N LYS A 87 -7.48 -11.58 7.76
CA LYS A 87 -8.90 -11.67 7.33
C LYS A 87 -9.37 -13.12 7.22
N ALA A 88 -8.57 -14.00 6.64
CA ALA A 88 -8.87 -15.43 6.55
C ALA A 88 -9.02 -16.07 7.93
N GLN A 89 -8.09 -15.79 8.86
CA GLN A 89 -8.18 -16.30 10.24
C GLN A 89 -9.46 -15.82 10.94
N THR A 90 -9.82 -14.54 10.78
CA THR A 90 -11.05 -13.99 11.33
C THR A 90 -12.28 -14.68 10.74
N SER A 91 -12.35 -14.85 9.41
CA SER A 91 -13.44 -15.57 8.75
C SER A 91 -13.53 -17.04 9.20
N VAL A 92 -12.40 -17.72 9.44
CA VAL A 92 -12.39 -19.08 10.02
C VAL A 92 -13.02 -19.07 11.42
N LYS A 93 -12.65 -18.13 12.29
CA LYS A 93 -13.24 -18.00 13.63
C LYS A 93 -14.75 -17.71 13.59
N LEU A 94 -15.20 -16.95 12.59
CA LEU A 94 -16.61 -16.65 12.35
C LEU A 94 -17.36 -17.77 11.60
N LYS A 95 -16.72 -18.91 11.35
CA LYS A 95 -17.26 -20.05 10.56
C LYS A 95 -17.66 -19.67 9.12
N GLN A 96 -17.13 -18.57 8.59
CA GLN A 96 -17.31 -18.11 7.21
C GLN A 96 -16.29 -18.78 6.28
N THR A 97 -16.43 -20.09 6.08
CA THR A 97 -15.46 -20.90 5.33
C THR A 97 -15.27 -20.46 3.87
N LYS A 98 -16.35 -19.98 3.21
CA LYS A 98 -16.29 -19.43 1.86
C LYS A 98 -15.40 -18.19 1.77
N GLU A 99 -15.59 -17.23 2.67
CA GLU A 99 -14.82 -15.98 2.69
C GLU A 99 -13.36 -16.24 3.07
N ALA A 100 -13.13 -17.10 4.06
CA ALA A 100 -11.79 -17.52 4.44
C ALA A 100 -11.04 -18.16 3.26
N SER A 101 -11.72 -19.04 2.51
CA SER A 101 -11.17 -19.67 1.30
C SER A 101 -10.83 -18.64 0.23
N GLN A 102 -11.70 -17.66 0.01
CA GLN A 102 -11.47 -16.59 -0.96
C GLN A 102 -10.27 -15.71 -0.56
N HIS A 103 -10.16 -15.33 0.71
CA HIS A 103 -9.01 -14.57 1.22
C HIS A 103 -7.70 -15.34 1.06
N LEU A 104 -7.70 -16.64 1.36
CA LEU A 104 -6.54 -17.51 1.13
C LEU A 104 -6.22 -17.67 -0.36
N TRP A 105 -7.22 -17.77 -1.23
CA TRP A 105 -6.99 -17.87 -2.67
C TRP A 105 -6.29 -16.61 -3.21
N ILE A 106 -6.75 -15.42 -2.81
CA ILE A 106 -6.12 -14.15 -3.19
C ILE A 106 -4.68 -14.08 -2.63
N ALA A 107 -4.49 -14.41 -1.34
CA ALA A 107 -3.17 -14.45 -0.72
C ALA A 107 -2.20 -15.38 -1.48
N GLY A 108 -2.66 -16.57 -1.85
CA GLY A 108 -1.87 -17.54 -2.63
C GLY A 108 -1.50 -17.03 -4.02
N ARG A 109 -2.42 -16.34 -4.70
CA ARG A 109 -2.15 -15.68 -5.99
C ARG A 109 -1.05 -14.63 -5.85
N LEU A 110 -1.13 -13.78 -4.83
CA LEU A 110 -0.14 -12.73 -4.56
C LEU A 110 1.23 -13.31 -4.18
N ILE A 111 1.27 -14.37 -3.36
CA ILE A 111 2.52 -15.05 -3.00
C ILE A 111 3.26 -15.53 -4.26
N LYS A 112 2.54 -16.12 -5.23
CA LYS A 112 3.10 -16.54 -6.51
C LYS A 112 3.51 -15.34 -7.37
N GLU A 113 2.63 -14.34 -7.51
CA GLU A 113 2.86 -13.16 -8.35
C GLU A 113 4.08 -12.33 -7.93
N PHE A 114 4.33 -12.26 -6.62
CA PHE A 114 5.43 -11.47 -6.03
C PHE A 114 6.60 -12.32 -5.51
N ASN A 115 6.59 -13.62 -5.79
CA ASN A 115 7.64 -14.58 -5.41
C ASN A 115 8.00 -14.54 -3.91
N LEU A 116 6.96 -14.58 -3.05
CA LEU A 116 7.07 -14.42 -1.60
C LEU A 116 7.36 -15.73 -0.86
N ASN A 117 8.45 -16.40 -1.22
CA ASN A 117 8.78 -17.76 -0.75
C ASN A 117 8.76 -17.93 0.79
N LYS A 118 9.14 -16.89 1.54
CA LYS A 118 9.16 -16.93 3.02
C LYS A 118 7.77 -16.96 3.65
N ILE A 119 6.73 -16.40 3.02
CA ILE A 119 5.35 -16.36 3.55
C ILE A 119 4.55 -17.60 3.17
N ASN A 120 5.05 -18.41 2.22
CA ASN A 120 4.35 -19.59 1.74
C ASN A 120 4.08 -20.64 2.83
N ARG A 121 4.98 -20.79 3.83
CA ARG A 121 4.75 -21.68 4.98
C ARG A 121 3.54 -21.26 5.80
N SER A 122 3.45 -19.99 6.19
CA SER A 122 2.30 -19.46 6.95
C SER A 122 0.99 -19.63 6.18
N HIS A 123 1.05 -19.47 4.85
CA HIS A 123 -0.11 -19.70 3.99
C HIS A 123 -0.57 -21.16 3.96
N LEU A 124 0.35 -22.12 3.92
CA LEU A 124 0.03 -23.55 3.93
C LEU A 124 -0.62 -23.99 5.24
N VAL A 125 -0.10 -23.52 6.38
CA VAL A 125 -0.67 -23.82 7.71
C VAL A 125 -2.12 -23.33 7.79
N LEU A 126 -2.41 -22.14 7.29
CA LEU A 126 -3.77 -21.60 7.29
C LEU A 126 -4.71 -22.34 6.35
N LYS A 127 -4.22 -22.82 5.21
CA LYS A 127 -5.00 -23.68 4.31
C LYS A 127 -5.35 -25.01 4.97
N GLN A 128 -4.42 -25.65 5.68
CA GLN A 128 -4.68 -26.90 6.38
C GLN A 128 -5.77 -26.74 7.45
N ARG A 129 -5.69 -25.68 8.26
CA ARG A 129 -6.71 -25.39 9.29
C ARG A 129 -8.12 -25.12 8.75
N LEU A 130 -8.25 -24.78 7.48
CA LEU A 130 -9.55 -24.57 6.84
C LEU A 130 -10.12 -25.88 6.24
N ALA A 131 -9.25 -26.87 6.01
CA ALA A 131 -9.62 -28.17 5.45
C ALA A 131 -9.96 -29.22 6.52
N GLU A 132 -9.57 -28.97 7.78
CA GLU A 132 -10.06 -29.68 8.97
C GLU A 132 -11.47 -29.21 9.38
#